data_AF-A0A2T6N8W4-F1
#
_entry.id   AF-A0A2T6N8W4-F1
#
_cell.length_a   1.000
_cell.length_b   1.000
_cell.length_c   1.000
_cell.angle_alpha   90.00
_cell.angle_beta   90.00
_cell.angle_gamma   90.00
#
_symmetry.space_group_name_H-M   'P 1'
#
loop_
_entity.id
_entity.type
_entity.pdbx_description
1 polymer ?
#
loop_
_entity_poly.entity_id
_entity_poly.type
_entity_poly.pdbx_seq_one_letter_code
_entity_poly.pdbx_strand_id
1 'polypeptide(L)'
;MDRSRLFDVINKINSVLLLVVLVGGGILIITGIVLSNQWQDRRAVQVTPDDGGDEEIELILRDITDVPGHDTQYVKLHSRARGGKFSSYSGGGETRNVLFFRGVNLNTHWLYDEHTFYISEFAVLKNKVDKYLDSEKDKKEIAKAIYIEVIKSDTNRNEELDRNDAISVALADTNGENLKVIESDVQSVIDYNLVDEYRQLVLLFQKNDKVILKKFSLSTFEMLSENVIDEISRKL
;
A
#
# COMPACT_ATOMS: atom_id res chain seq x y z
N MET A 1 -15.36 54.87 54.40
CA MET A 1 -14.54 53.66 54.53
C MET A 1 -14.96 52.65 53.46
N ASP A 2 -14.35 52.80 52.29
CA ASP A 2 -13.84 51.81 51.33
C ASP A 2 -14.71 50.65 50.83
N ARG A 3 -15.81 50.98 50.15
CA ARG A 3 -16.48 50.05 49.21
C ARG A 3 -15.61 49.74 47.97
N SER A 4 -14.71 50.65 47.58
CA SER A 4 -13.78 50.49 46.45
C SER A 4 -12.75 49.39 46.67
N ARG A 5 -12.20 49.28 47.89
CA ARG A 5 -11.17 48.27 48.21
C ARG A 5 -11.70 46.84 48.18
N LEU A 6 -12.97 46.61 48.53
CA LEU A 6 -13.61 45.28 48.43
C LEU A 6 -13.84 44.85 46.98
N PHE A 7 -14.27 45.77 46.11
CA PHE A 7 -14.43 45.48 44.67
C PHE A 7 -13.08 45.24 43.97
N ASP A 8 -12.03 45.98 44.34
CA ASP A 8 -10.69 45.75 43.81
C ASP A 8 -10.11 44.39 44.22
N VAL A 9 -10.39 43.96 45.46
CA VAL A 9 -9.97 42.64 45.95
C VAL A 9 -10.75 41.52 45.27
N ILE A 10 -12.06 41.67 45.07
CA ILE A 10 -12.89 40.69 44.36
C ILE A 10 -12.48 40.58 42.88
N ASN A 11 -12.19 41.70 42.21
CA ASN A 11 -11.73 41.70 40.83
C ASN A 11 -10.34 41.06 40.67
N LYS A 12 -9.45 41.26 41.65
CA LYS A 12 -8.13 40.58 41.69
C LYS A 12 -8.29 39.07 41.90
N ILE A 13 -9.18 38.64 42.79
CA ILE A 13 -9.44 37.21 43.05
C ILE A 13 -10.03 36.53 41.81
N ASN A 14 -11.00 37.17 41.13
CA ASN A 14 -11.59 36.64 39.90
C ASN A 14 -10.57 36.55 38.75
N SER A 15 -9.69 37.55 38.63
CA SER A 15 -8.63 37.55 37.62
C SER A 15 -7.58 36.45 37.87
N VAL A 16 -7.24 36.21 39.14
CA VAL A 16 -6.31 35.13 39.52
C VAL A 16 -6.94 33.76 39.32
N LEU A 17 -8.23 33.58 39.67
CA LEU A 17 -8.96 32.34 39.40
C LEU A 17 -9.04 32.04 37.90
N LEU A 18 -9.33 33.05 37.08
CA LEU A 18 -9.39 32.90 35.63
C LEU A 18 -8.01 32.57 35.03
N LEU A 19 -6.94 33.16 35.55
CA LEU A 19 -5.56 32.82 35.17
C LEU A 19 -5.23 31.36 35.50
N VAL A 20 -5.59 30.89 36.69
CA VAL A 20 -5.36 29.49 37.12
C VAL A 20 -6.11 28.51 36.24
N VAL A 21 -7.35 28.83 35.84
CA VAL A 21 -8.14 28.01 34.91
C VAL A 21 -7.52 28.00 33.50
N LEU A 22 -7.04 29.14 33.01
CA LEU A 22 -6.39 29.21 31.69
C LEU A 22 -5.05 28.47 31.66
N VAL A 23 -4.23 28.61 32.71
CA VAL A 23 -2.94 27.91 32.82
C VAL A 23 -3.17 26.42 33.02
N GLY A 24 -4.10 26.02 33.88
CA GLY A 24 -4.47 24.61 34.09
C GLY A 24 -5.06 23.97 32.83
N GLY A 25 -5.96 24.68 32.13
CA GLY A 25 -6.51 24.25 30.85
C GLY A 25 -5.45 24.16 29.75
N GLY A 26 -4.54 25.12 29.69
CA GLY A 26 -3.40 25.09 28.77
C GLY A 26 -2.47 23.91 29.02
N ILE A 27 -2.15 23.61 30.28
CA ILE A 27 -1.33 22.45 30.65
C ILE A 27 -2.04 21.14 30.31
N LEU A 28 -3.36 21.03 30.51
CA LEU A 28 -4.15 19.85 30.13
C LEU A 28 -4.23 19.67 28.61
N ILE A 29 -4.34 20.75 27.84
CA ILE A 29 -4.30 20.70 26.37
C ILE A 29 -2.91 20.31 25.88
N ILE A 30 -1.85 20.89 26.43
CA ILE A 30 -0.46 20.55 26.07
C ILE A 30 -0.14 19.10 26.43
N THR A 31 -0.51 18.64 27.63
CA THR A 31 -0.34 17.24 28.02
C THR A 31 -1.21 16.31 27.18
N GLY A 32 -2.44 16.69 26.84
CA GLY A 32 -3.29 15.96 25.90
C GLY A 32 -2.65 15.82 24.51
N ILE A 33 -2.07 16.89 23.97
CA ILE A 33 -1.38 16.90 22.68
C ILE A 33 -0.09 16.05 22.75
N VAL A 34 0.73 16.21 23.79
CA VAL A 34 1.98 15.46 23.98
C VAL A 34 1.70 13.97 24.20
N LEU A 35 0.68 13.61 24.98
CA LEU A 35 0.27 12.22 25.19
C LEU A 35 -0.40 11.62 23.94
N SER A 36 -1.12 12.41 23.14
CA SER A 36 -1.67 11.95 21.85
C SER A 36 -0.57 11.72 20.81
N ASN A 37 0.49 12.54 20.81
CA ASN A 37 1.67 12.35 19.96
C ASN A 37 2.53 11.15 20.40
N GLN A 38 2.46 10.75 21.68
CA GLN A 38 3.13 9.54 22.18
C GLN A 38 2.39 8.24 21.86
N TRP A 39 1.19 8.29 21.27
CA TRP A 39 0.56 7.13 20.64
C TRP A 39 1.14 6.93 19.22
N GLN A 40 2.48 7.00 19.11
CA GLN A 40 3.20 6.53 17.94
C GLN A 40 2.84 5.06 17.73
N ASP A 41 2.23 4.77 16.58
CA ASP A 41 1.88 3.44 16.13
C ASP A 41 3.13 2.55 16.25
N ARG A 42 3.10 1.54 17.14
CA ARG A 42 4.25 0.65 17.45
C ARG A 42 4.74 -0.20 16.27
N ARG A 43 4.24 0.09 15.06
CA ARG A 43 4.44 -0.64 13.79
C ARG A 43 5.15 0.21 12.72
N ALA A 44 5.55 1.43 13.06
CA ALA A 44 6.18 2.36 12.14
C ALA A 44 7.70 2.41 12.35
N VAL A 45 8.43 2.45 11.24
CA VAL A 45 9.87 2.69 11.16
C VAL A 45 10.07 3.94 10.29
N GLN A 46 10.64 4.98 10.88
CA GLN A 46 11.03 6.16 10.12
C GLN A 46 12.30 5.86 9.34
N VAL A 47 12.31 6.19 8.04
CA VAL A 47 13.47 6.05 7.18
C VAL A 47 13.77 7.41 6.57
N THR A 48 15.01 7.87 6.77
CA THR A 48 15.53 9.05 6.09
C THR A 48 16.04 8.61 4.71
N PRO A 49 15.61 9.23 3.61
CA PRO A 49 16.19 8.98 2.30
C PRO A 49 17.70 9.30 2.29
N ASP A 50 18.52 8.45 1.66
CA ASP A 50 19.98 8.62 1.59
C ASP A 50 20.42 9.85 0.74
N ASP A 51 19.49 10.39 -0.06
CA ASP A 51 19.68 11.44 -1.06
C ASP A 51 19.56 12.88 -0.52
N GLY A 52 19.59 13.07 0.80
CA GLY A 52 19.74 14.39 1.42
C GLY A 52 18.56 15.34 1.21
N GLY A 53 17.40 14.81 0.80
CA GLY A 53 16.14 15.51 0.84
C GLY A 53 15.68 15.70 2.30
N ASP A 54 15.17 16.88 2.63
CA ASP A 54 14.68 17.23 3.97
C ASP A 54 13.38 16.48 4.38
N GLU A 55 12.93 15.51 3.58
CA GLU A 55 11.64 14.84 3.76
C GLU A 55 11.80 13.40 4.28
N GLU A 56 11.63 13.23 5.59
CA GLU A 56 11.54 11.93 6.24
C GLU A 56 10.25 11.21 5.83
N ILE A 57 10.38 10.05 5.17
CA ILE A 57 9.25 9.20 4.79
C ILE A 57 9.06 8.15 5.88
N GLU A 58 7.92 8.18 6.55
CA GLU A 58 7.58 7.16 7.53
C GLU A 58 7.08 5.89 6.82
N LEU A 59 7.80 4.78 7.01
CA LEU A 59 7.45 3.49 6.46
C LEU A 59 6.85 2.59 7.55
N ILE A 60 5.82 1.83 7.20
CA ILE A 60 5.03 1.06 8.17
C ILE A 60 4.81 -0.34 7.64
N LEU A 61 5.20 -1.33 8.43
CA LEU A 61 4.86 -2.72 8.21
C LEU A 61 3.48 -2.99 8.84
N ARG A 62 2.55 -3.51 8.03
CA ARG A 62 1.17 -3.80 8.47
C ARG A 62 1.01 -5.29 8.82
N ASP A 63 -0.17 -5.83 8.52
CA ASP A 63 -0.59 -7.15 8.95
C ASP A 63 0.16 -8.26 8.19
N ILE A 64 0.52 -9.30 8.94
CA ILE A 64 1.06 -10.55 8.37
C ILE A 64 -0.10 -11.27 7.70
N THR A 65 0.10 -11.66 6.44
CA THR A 65 -0.89 -12.38 5.64
C THR A 65 -0.32 -13.72 5.18
N ASP A 66 -1.08 -14.80 5.38
CA ASP A 66 -0.73 -16.13 4.88
C ASP A 66 -0.93 -16.23 3.36
N VAL A 67 -0.03 -16.96 2.69
CA VAL A 67 -0.20 -17.36 1.29
C VAL A 67 -0.94 -18.70 1.24
N PRO A 68 -2.19 -18.76 0.73
CA PRO A 68 -3.02 -19.96 0.84
C PRO A 68 -2.36 -21.21 0.23
N GLY A 69 -2.26 -22.28 1.02
CA GLY A 69 -1.69 -23.56 0.57
C GLY A 69 -0.16 -23.62 0.57
N HIS A 70 0.52 -22.60 1.08
CA HIS A 70 1.99 -22.54 1.17
C HIS A 70 2.45 -22.22 2.59
N ASP A 71 3.64 -22.67 2.95
CA ASP A 71 4.32 -22.32 4.20
C ASP A 71 5.04 -20.96 4.05
N THR A 72 4.28 -19.95 3.65
CA THR A 72 4.79 -18.62 3.33
C THR A 72 3.79 -17.56 3.78
N GLN A 73 4.34 -16.51 4.38
CA GLN A 73 3.62 -15.32 4.82
C GLN A 73 4.25 -14.09 4.19
N TYR A 74 3.50 -13.00 4.13
CA TYR A 74 4.03 -11.71 3.71
C TYR A 74 3.47 -10.54 4.51
N VAL A 75 4.22 -9.44 4.53
CA VAL A 75 3.80 -8.15 5.08
C VAL A 75 4.09 -7.07 4.05
N LYS A 76 3.11 -6.20 3.82
CA LYS A 76 3.27 -5.03 2.95
C LYS A 76 3.91 -3.87 3.72
N LEU A 77 4.91 -3.25 3.12
CA LEU A 77 5.53 -2.02 3.58
C LEU A 77 4.80 -0.84 2.93
N HIS A 78 4.24 0.05 3.73
CA HIS A 78 3.50 1.22 3.25
C HIS A 78 4.20 2.52 3.65
N SER A 79 4.21 3.53 2.79
CA SER A 79 4.52 4.90 3.21
C SER A 79 3.29 5.55 3.83
N ARG A 80 3.43 6.25 4.96
CA ARG A 80 2.32 7.02 5.55
C ARG A 80 1.99 8.21 4.64
N ALA A 81 0.73 8.34 4.22
CA ALA A 81 0.28 9.48 3.43
C ALA A 81 0.41 10.79 4.24
N ARG A 82 0.87 11.87 3.60
CA ARG A 82 0.82 13.23 4.17
C ARG A 82 -0.64 13.65 4.33
N GLY A 83 -1.14 13.62 5.55
CA GLY A 83 -2.47 14.14 5.87
C GLY A 83 -2.50 15.66 5.74
N GLY A 84 -3.10 16.18 4.67
CA GLY A 84 -3.54 17.57 4.60
C GLY A 84 -4.73 17.78 5.54
N LYS A 85 -4.79 18.93 6.24
CA LYS A 85 -5.78 19.24 7.30
C LYS A 85 -7.27 19.23 6.89
N PHE A 86 -7.62 18.95 5.64
CA PHE A 86 -9.00 18.98 5.16
C PHE A 86 -9.37 17.93 4.10
N SER A 87 -8.55 16.89 3.86
CA SER A 87 -8.93 15.83 2.91
C SER A 87 -9.62 14.66 3.63
N SER A 88 -10.84 14.32 3.19
CA SER A 88 -11.56 13.12 3.61
C SER A 88 -10.69 11.88 3.33
N TYR A 89 -10.20 11.29 4.41
CA TYR A 89 -9.19 10.24 4.46
C TYR A 89 -9.75 8.94 3.86
N SER A 90 -9.45 8.68 2.58
CA SER A 90 -9.79 7.42 1.89
C SER A 90 -8.56 6.65 1.40
N GLY A 91 -7.34 7.12 1.65
CA GLY A 91 -6.11 6.53 1.11
C GLY A 91 -5.28 5.88 2.20
N GLY A 92 -5.35 4.55 2.33
CA GLY A 92 -4.27 3.81 2.99
C GLY A 92 -2.96 4.09 2.25
N GLY A 93 -1.87 4.30 2.97
CA GLY A 93 -0.56 4.61 2.42
C GLY A 93 -0.13 3.72 1.23
N GLU A 94 0.67 4.28 0.33
CA GLU A 94 1.19 3.59 -0.86
C GLU A 94 2.06 2.40 -0.48
N THR A 95 1.84 1.26 -1.13
CA THR A 95 2.68 0.07 -0.91
C THR A 95 4.02 0.30 -1.61
N ARG A 96 5.11 0.27 -0.84
CA ARG A 96 6.49 0.50 -1.32
C ARG A 96 7.25 -0.80 -1.58
N ASN A 97 6.99 -1.83 -0.78
CA ASN A 97 7.62 -3.14 -0.93
C ASN A 97 6.80 -4.21 -0.19
N VAL A 98 7.20 -5.48 -0.32
CA VAL A 98 6.61 -6.62 0.38
C VAL A 98 7.72 -7.50 0.93
N LEU A 99 7.64 -7.81 2.23
CA LEU A 99 8.55 -8.71 2.92
C LEU A 99 7.91 -10.09 3.02
N PHE A 100 8.62 -11.13 2.59
CA PHE A 100 8.18 -12.52 2.69
C PHE A 100 8.89 -13.25 3.82
N PHE A 101 8.21 -14.23 4.42
CA PHE A 101 8.71 -15.11 5.47
C PHE A 101 8.35 -16.55 5.12
N ARG A 102 9.32 -17.47 5.18
CA ARG A 102 9.11 -18.89 4.82
C ARG A 102 9.58 -19.82 5.93
N GLY A 103 8.69 -20.77 6.28
CA GLY A 103 8.97 -21.89 7.17
C GLY A 103 9.23 -21.53 8.62
N VAL A 104 9.48 -22.57 9.42
CA VAL A 104 9.67 -22.48 10.88
C VAL A 104 10.82 -21.54 11.28
N ASN A 105 11.83 -21.42 10.42
CA ASN A 105 12.99 -20.56 10.66
C ASN A 105 12.75 -19.09 10.25
N LEU A 106 11.58 -18.77 9.67
CA LEU A 106 11.23 -17.44 9.18
C LEU A 106 12.30 -16.87 8.24
N ASN A 107 12.75 -17.66 7.26
CA ASN A 107 13.67 -17.15 6.25
C ASN A 107 13.01 -15.99 5.52
N THR A 108 13.63 -14.81 5.57
CA THR A 108 13.04 -13.57 5.05
C THR A 108 13.74 -13.09 3.79
N HIS A 109 12.97 -12.46 2.90
CA HIS A 109 13.51 -11.65 1.80
C HIS A 109 12.48 -10.61 1.37
N TRP A 110 12.98 -9.51 0.83
CA TRP A 110 12.15 -8.48 0.20
C TRP A 110 11.85 -8.86 -1.25
N LEU A 111 10.67 -8.45 -1.74
CA LEU A 111 10.29 -8.61 -3.15
C LEU A 111 11.22 -7.84 -4.10
N TYR A 112 11.63 -6.65 -3.67
CA TYR A 112 12.62 -5.80 -4.34
C TYR A 112 13.73 -5.44 -3.35
N ASP A 113 14.95 -5.27 -3.85
CA ASP A 113 16.08 -4.82 -3.03
C ASP A 113 15.93 -3.37 -2.53
N GLU A 114 15.11 -2.58 -3.23
CA GLU A 114 14.83 -1.17 -2.94
C GLU A 114 13.35 -0.96 -2.55
N HIS A 115 13.06 0.13 -1.83
CA HIS A 115 11.69 0.51 -1.43
C HIS A 115 11.24 1.85 -2.03
N THR A 116 11.86 2.25 -3.14
CA THR A 116 11.60 3.48 -3.89
C THR A 116 10.42 3.31 -4.85
N PHE A 117 10.09 2.08 -5.23
CA PHE A 117 9.00 1.78 -6.15
C PHE A 117 7.62 2.00 -5.52
N TYR A 118 6.64 2.18 -6.38
CA TYR A 118 5.23 2.18 -6.01
C TYR A 118 4.54 0.93 -6.53
N ILE A 119 4.09 0.06 -5.62
CA ILE A 119 3.31 -1.14 -5.94
C ILE A 119 1.83 -0.73 -5.95
N SER A 120 1.30 -0.51 -7.15
CA SER A 120 -0.08 -0.07 -7.36
C SER A 120 -1.10 -1.19 -7.13
N GLU A 121 -0.70 -2.44 -7.40
CA GLU A 121 -1.48 -3.66 -7.17
C GLU A 121 -0.57 -4.80 -6.70
N PHE A 122 -1.05 -5.57 -5.72
CA PHE A 122 -0.40 -6.78 -5.24
C PHE A 122 -1.47 -7.80 -4.90
N ALA A 123 -1.55 -8.86 -5.71
CA ALA A 123 -2.57 -9.88 -5.61
C ALA A 123 -1.96 -11.30 -5.59
N VAL A 124 -2.45 -12.13 -4.66
CA VAL A 124 -2.15 -13.56 -4.67
C VAL A 124 -3.12 -14.25 -5.63
N LEU A 125 -2.60 -14.75 -6.75
CA LEU A 125 -3.38 -15.49 -7.74
C LEU A 125 -3.70 -16.88 -7.18
N LYS A 126 -4.97 -17.21 -7.00
CA LYS A 126 -5.43 -18.47 -6.38
C LYS A 126 -6.57 -19.11 -7.16
N ASN A 127 -6.72 -20.43 -7.03
CA ASN A 127 -7.90 -21.11 -7.56
C ASN A 127 -9.19 -20.57 -6.91
N LYS A 128 -10.29 -20.60 -7.67
CA LYS A 128 -11.61 -20.32 -7.11
C LYS A 128 -12.16 -21.60 -6.51
N VAL A 129 -12.60 -21.50 -5.26
CA VAL A 129 -13.35 -22.55 -4.58
C VAL A 129 -14.83 -22.28 -4.80
N ASP A 130 -15.55 -23.23 -5.40
CA ASP A 130 -17.01 -23.14 -5.50
C ASP A 130 -17.59 -23.19 -4.09
N LYS A 131 -18.31 -22.15 -3.67
CA LYS A 131 -18.86 -22.05 -2.31
C LYS A 131 -20.03 -23.00 -2.09
N TYR A 132 -20.58 -23.64 -3.13
CA TYR A 132 -21.80 -24.44 -3.04
C TYR A 132 -21.62 -25.98 -2.93
N LEU A 133 -20.40 -26.52 -3.04
CA LEU A 133 -20.17 -27.97 -2.83
C LEU A 133 -20.11 -28.34 -1.33
N ASP A 134 -20.67 -29.46 -0.89
CA ASP A 134 -20.87 -29.74 0.54
C ASP A 134 -19.64 -30.33 1.26
N SER A 135 -18.55 -30.68 0.55
CA SER A 135 -17.35 -31.28 1.17
C SER A 135 -16.29 -30.24 1.53
N GLU A 136 -16.18 -29.94 2.83
CA GLU A 136 -15.08 -29.16 3.45
C GLU A 136 -13.67 -29.70 3.11
N LYS A 137 -13.56 -30.99 2.76
CA LYS A 137 -12.27 -31.65 2.51
C LYS A 137 -11.64 -31.34 1.13
N ASP A 138 -12.43 -30.89 0.15
CA ASP A 138 -11.96 -30.70 -1.24
C ASP A 138 -11.83 -29.22 -1.64
N LYS A 139 -11.97 -28.30 -0.68
CA LYS A 139 -12.16 -26.87 -0.92
C LYS A 139 -11.11 -26.01 -0.23
N LYS A 140 -9.86 -26.11 -0.66
CA LYS A 140 -8.83 -25.15 -0.21
C LYS A 140 -8.42 -24.24 -1.35
N GLU A 141 -8.43 -22.95 -1.05
CA GLU A 141 -7.74 -21.97 -1.88
C GLU A 141 -6.24 -22.27 -1.81
N ILE A 142 -5.62 -22.35 -2.98
CA ILE A 142 -4.21 -22.64 -3.19
C ILE A 142 -3.70 -21.56 -4.13
N ALA A 143 -2.76 -20.78 -3.62
CA ALA A 143 -2.04 -19.79 -4.39
C ALA A 143 -1.22 -20.47 -5.50
N LYS A 144 -1.20 -19.83 -6.67
CA LYS A 144 -0.53 -20.28 -7.88
C LYS A 144 0.67 -19.41 -8.20
N ALA A 145 0.55 -18.09 -7.99
CA ALA A 145 1.60 -17.11 -8.21
C ALA A 145 1.22 -15.80 -7.50
N ILE A 146 2.12 -14.82 -7.54
CA ILE A 146 1.89 -13.45 -7.09
C ILE A 146 1.86 -12.55 -8.32
N TYR A 147 0.81 -11.74 -8.43
CA TYR A 147 0.63 -10.72 -9.45
C TYR A 147 0.96 -9.35 -8.88
N ILE A 148 1.78 -8.59 -9.61
CA ILE A 148 2.27 -7.29 -9.17
C ILE A 148 2.15 -6.30 -10.32
N GLU A 149 1.53 -5.15 -10.04
CA GLU A 149 1.69 -3.94 -10.85
C GLU A 149 2.62 -3.00 -10.09
N VAL A 150 3.67 -2.54 -10.76
CA VAL A 150 4.70 -1.70 -10.16
C VAL A 150 5.06 -0.53 -11.07
N ILE A 151 5.21 0.62 -10.45
CA ILE A 151 5.63 1.87 -11.07
C ILE A 151 7.02 2.18 -10.51
N LYS A 152 7.99 2.29 -11.42
CA LYS A 152 9.42 2.34 -11.08
C LYS A 152 10.08 3.69 -11.32
N SER A 153 9.44 4.56 -12.09
CA SER A 153 9.96 5.86 -12.47
C SER A 153 8.82 6.80 -12.83
N ASP A 154 9.02 8.09 -12.56
CA ASP A 154 8.18 9.17 -13.07
C ASP A 154 8.37 9.30 -14.60
N THR A 155 7.40 8.76 -15.33
CA THR A 155 7.37 8.73 -16.80
C THR A 155 6.69 9.97 -17.40
N ASN A 156 5.86 10.66 -16.63
CA ASN A 156 5.15 11.85 -17.07
C ASN A 156 5.89 13.16 -16.72
N ARG A 157 6.95 13.06 -15.91
CA ARG A 157 7.87 14.13 -15.47
C ARG A 157 7.19 15.21 -14.62
N ASN A 158 6.24 14.81 -13.77
CA ASN A 158 5.57 15.71 -12.82
C ASN A 158 6.26 15.74 -11.43
N GLU A 159 7.41 15.07 -11.27
CA GLU A 159 8.16 14.92 -10.02
C GLU A 159 7.45 14.06 -8.96
N GLU A 160 6.37 13.37 -9.32
CA GLU A 160 5.62 12.47 -8.44
C GLU A 160 5.58 11.06 -9.03
N LEU A 161 5.94 10.05 -8.23
CA LEU A 161 5.80 8.64 -8.63
C LEU A 161 4.37 8.17 -8.32
N ASP A 162 3.47 8.20 -9.30
CA ASP A 162 2.03 8.01 -9.07
C ASP A 162 1.35 7.07 -10.09
N ARG A 163 0.02 6.89 -9.99
CA ARG A 163 -0.75 6.00 -10.87
C ARG A 163 -0.88 6.48 -12.33
N ASN A 164 -0.47 7.71 -12.63
CA ASN A 164 -0.45 8.26 -13.98
C ASN A 164 0.81 7.86 -14.74
N ASP A 165 1.79 7.27 -14.05
CA ASP A 165 3.01 6.74 -14.67
C ASP A 165 2.84 5.34 -15.27
N ALA A 166 3.78 4.99 -16.13
CA ALA A 166 3.78 3.70 -16.80
C ALA A 166 3.98 2.54 -15.81
N ILE A 167 3.11 1.54 -15.95
CA ILE A 167 3.08 0.34 -15.13
C ILE A 167 3.96 -0.74 -15.76
N SER A 168 4.75 -1.42 -14.93
CA SER A 168 5.29 -2.73 -15.24
C SER A 168 4.46 -3.80 -14.54
N VAL A 169 4.05 -4.81 -15.28
CA VAL A 169 3.35 -5.97 -14.74
C VAL A 169 4.34 -7.10 -14.55
N ALA A 170 4.35 -7.71 -13.37
CA ALA A 170 5.26 -8.78 -13.01
C ALA A 170 4.53 -9.95 -12.36
N LEU A 171 5.16 -11.13 -12.47
CA LEU A 171 4.79 -12.35 -11.76
C LEU A 171 5.94 -12.82 -10.89
N ALA A 172 5.61 -13.36 -9.73
CA ALA A 172 6.56 -14.03 -8.85
C ALA A 172 5.97 -15.35 -8.36
N ASP A 173 6.83 -16.22 -7.85
CA ASP A 173 6.40 -17.42 -7.14
C ASP A 173 5.61 -17.04 -5.88
N THR A 174 4.89 -18.00 -5.31
CA THR A 174 4.06 -17.80 -4.11
C THR A 174 4.84 -17.38 -2.87
N ASN A 175 6.16 -17.48 -2.92
CA ASN A 175 7.05 -17.02 -1.87
C ASN A 175 7.70 -15.66 -2.15
N GLY A 176 7.42 -15.01 -3.29
CA GLY A 176 8.05 -13.75 -3.68
C GLY A 176 9.35 -13.88 -4.48
N GLU A 177 9.91 -15.08 -4.60
CA GLU A 177 11.11 -15.37 -5.40
C GLU A 177 10.76 -15.45 -6.91
N ASN A 178 11.78 -15.54 -7.77
CA ASN A 178 11.63 -15.66 -9.23
C ASN A 178 10.76 -14.57 -9.88
N LEU A 179 10.85 -13.35 -9.34
CA LEU A 179 10.16 -12.19 -9.88
C LEU A 179 10.59 -11.92 -11.33
N LYS A 180 9.61 -11.92 -12.25
CA LYS A 180 9.80 -11.65 -13.67
C LYS A 180 8.80 -10.60 -14.14
N VAL A 181 9.31 -9.52 -14.73
CA VAL A 181 8.48 -8.57 -15.47
C VAL A 181 7.97 -9.24 -16.74
N ILE A 182 6.65 -9.36 -16.85
CA ILE A 182 5.99 -9.99 -18.00
C ILE A 182 5.54 -8.95 -19.04
N GLU A 183 5.26 -7.71 -18.62
CA GLU A 183 5.00 -6.58 -19.50
C GLU A 183 5.55 -5.28 -18.90
N SER A 184 6.12 -4.42 -19.74
CA SER A 184 6.61 -3.08 -19.37
C SER A 184 5.79 -2.00 -20.08
N ASP A 185 5.92 -0.75 -19.61
CA ASP A 185 5.36 0.44 -20.27
C ASP A 185 3.86 0.32 -20.56
N VAL A 186 3.13 -0.29 -19.62
CA VAL A 186 1.68 -0.44 -19.68
C VAL A 186 1.05 0.87 -19.20
N GLN A 187 0.13 1.43 -19.98
CA GLN A 187 -0.56 2.66 -19.59
C GLN A 187 -1.64 2.39 -18.53
N SER A 188 -2.37 1.29 -18.70
CA SER A 188 -3.35 0.83 -17.72
C SER A 188 -3.57 -0.67 -17.84
N VAL A 189 -3.68 -1.35 -16.70
CA VAL A 189 -4.22 -2.70 -16.65
C VAL A 189 -5.74 -2.57 -16.57
N ILE A 190 -6.44 -3.24 -17.49
CA ILE A 190 -7.90 -3.18 -17.57
C ILE A 190 -8.52 -4.31 -16.75
N ASP A 191 -8.02 -5.53 -16.91
CA ASP A 191 -8.45 -6.70 -16.15
C ASP A 191 -7.41 -7.84 -16.23
N TYR A 192 -7.49 -8.79 -15.29
CA TYR A 192 -6.77 -10.04 -15.37
C TYR A 192 -7.57 -11.19 -14.75
N ASN A 193 -7.40 -12.40 -15.30
CA ASN A 193 -8.10 -13.58 -14.78
C ASN A 193 -7.30 -14.85 -14.99
N LEU A 194 -7.60 -15.87 -14.20
CA LEU A 194 -7.00 -17.18 -14.32
C LEU A 194 -7.86 -18.10 -15.19
N VAL A 195 -7.22 -18.81 -16.13
CA VAL A 195 -7.86 -19.78 -17.03
C VAL A 195 -7.08 -21.09 -17.04
N ASP A 196 -7.57 -22.09 -17.78
CA ASP A 196 -6.93 -23.39 -17.95
C ASP A 196 -6.60 -24.04 -16.59
N GLU A 197 -7.65 -24.31 -15.80
CA GLU A 197 -7.50 -24.86 -14.44
C GLU A 197 -6.58 -24.04 -13.53
N TYR A 198 -6.61 -22.71 -13.71
CA TYR A 198 -5.78 -21.76 -12.95
C TYR A 198 -4.27 -21.90 -13.21
N ARG A 199 -3.88 -22.42 -14.38
CA ARG A 199 -2.48 -22.56 -14.80
C ARG A 199 -2.00 -21.40 -15.67
N GLN A 200 -2.92 -20.62 -16.20
CA GLN A 200 -2.61 -19.52 -17.10
C GLN A 200 -3.23 -18.22 -16.61
N LEU A 201 -2.46 -17.13 -16.69
CA LEU A 201 -2.95 -15.77 -16.52
C LEU A 201 -3.40 -15.25 -17.88
N VAL A 202 -4.59 -14.67 -17.94
CA VAL A 202 -5.02 -13.79 -19.03
C VAL A 202 -4.92 -12.36 -18.52
N LEU A 203 -4.22 -11.50 -19.25
CA LEU A 203 -4.01 -10.09 -18.94
C LEU A 203 -4.56 -9.23 -20.07
N LEU A 204 -5.46 -8.30 -19.74
CA LEU A 204 -6.02 -7.31 -20.64
C LEU A 204 -5.51 -5.93 -20.21
N PHE A 205 -4.85 -5.22 -21.12
CA PHE A 205 -4.22 -3.95 -20.80
C PHE A 205 -4.16 -3.02 -22.00
N GLN A 206 -3.98 -1.73 -21.71
CA GLN A 206 -3.73 -0.71 -22.70
C GLN A 206 -2.24 -0.39 -22.76
N LYS A 207 -1.71 -0.35 -23.98
CA LYS A 207 -0.35 0.12 -24.27
C LYS A 207 -0.38 0.93 -25.55
N ASN A 208 -0.01 2.21 -25.45
CA ASN A 208 -0.25 3.20 -26.50
C ASN A 208 -1.75 3.23 -26.86
N ASP A 209 -2.07 3.29 -28.15
CA ASP A 209 -3.45 3.35 -28.64
C ASP A 209 -4.10 1.95 -28.76
N LYS A 210 -3.49 0.91 -28.20
CA LYS A 210 -3.87 -0.49 -28.40
C LYS A 210 -4.39 -1.12 -27.13
N VAL A 211 -5.48 -1.87 -27.27
CA VAL A 211 -5.95 -2.80 -26.24
C VAL A 211 -5.43 -4.19 -26.57
N ILE A 212 -4.62 -4.75 -25.68
CA ILE A 212 -3.89 -6.00 -25.89
C ILE A 212 -4.35 -7.03 -24.85
N LEU A 213 -4.61 -8.24 -25.32
CA LEU A 213 -4.89 -9.41 -24.50
C LEU A 213 -3.72 -10.39 -24.63
N LYS A 214 -3.08 -10.72 -23.52
CA LYS A 214 -2.00 -11.72 -23.49
C LYS A 214 -2.34 -12.85 -22.54
N LYS A 215 -1.78 -14.02 -22.84
CA LYS A 215 -1.79 -15.17 -21.93
C LYS A 215 -0.39 -15.53 -21.51
N PHE A 216 -0.22 -15.86 -20.24
CA PHE A 216 1.05 -16.27 -19.67
C PHE A 216 0.89 -17.57 -18.91
N SER A 217 1.92 -18.42 -18.96
CA SER A 217 2.03 -19.60 -18.11
C SER A 217 2.35 -19.18 -16.68
N LEU A 218 1.64 -19.71 -15.68
CA LEU A 218 1.99 -19.47 -14.27
C LEU A 218 3.12 -20.36 -13.76
N SER A 219 3.55 -21.39 -14.50
CA SER A 219 4.69 -22.22 -14.09
C SER A 219 6.03 -21.68 -14.60
N THR A 220 6.01 -20.87 -15.66
CA THR A 220 7.24 -20.37 -16.31
C THR A 220 7.25 -18.86 -16.52
N PHE A 221 6.11 -18.18 -16.31
CA PHE A 221 5.91 -16.76 -16.61
C PHE A 221 6.25 -16.38 -18.05
N GLU A 222 6.19 -17.34 -18.98
CA GLU A 222 6.37 -17.10 -20.40
C GLU A 222 5.04 -16.76 -21.07
N MET A 223 5.11 -15.88 -22.05
CA MET A 223 3.98 -15.54 -22.90
C MET A 223 3.61 -16.74 -23.77
N LEU A 224 2.34 -17.13 -23.72
CA LEU A 224 1.76 -18.23 -24.48
C LEU A 224 1.08 -17.75 -25.76
N SER A 225 0.42 -16.59 -25.70
CA SER A 225 -0.25 -15.99 -26.84
C SER A 225 -0.51 -14.50 -26.63
N GLU A 226 -0.63 -13.75 -27.71
CA GLU A 226 -0.97 -12.33 -27.75
C GLU A 226 -2.06 -12.08 -28.80
N ASN A 227 -2.99 -11.19 -28.49
CA ASN A 227 -4.00 -10.71 -29.42
C ASN A 227 -4.24 -9.21 -29.21
N VAL A 228 -4.16 -8.40 -30.27
CA VAL A 228 -4.53 -6.99 -30.26
C VAL A 228 -6.02 -6.88 -30.59
N ILE A 229 -6.82 -6.51 -29.60
CA ILE A 229 -8.29 -6.50 -29.70
C ILE A 229 -8.78 -5.29 -30.50
N ASP A 230 -8.22 -4.10 -30.25
CA ASP A 230 -8.62 -2.88 -30.95
C ASP A 230 -7.48 -1.83 -31.00
N GLU A 231 -7.60 -0.91 -31.96
CA GLU A 231 -6.80 0.32 -32.07
C GLU A 231 -7.76 1.50 -31.81
N ILE A 232 -7.72 2.07 -30.60
CA ILE A 232 -8.67 3.09 -30.14
C ILE A 232 -8.57 4.37 -31.00
N SER A 233 -7.42 4.67 -31.59
CA SER A 233 -7.18 5.88 -32.38
C SER A 233 -7.88 5.93 -33.74
N ARG A 234 -8.52 4.85 -34.22
CA ARG A 234 -9.22 4.84 -35.52
C ARG A 234 -10.74 5.01 -35.47
N LYS A 235 -11.35 5.08 -34.27
CA LYS A 235 -12.81 5.09 -34.11
C LYS A 235 -13.38 6.37 -33.47
N LEU A 236 -12.59 7.43 -33.34
CA LEU A 236 -13.04 8.75 -32.87
C LEU A 236 -12.91 9.80 -33.97
#